data_AF-A0A8C0ZEP9-F1
#
_entry.id   AF-A0A8C0ZEP9-F1
#
_cell.length_a   1.000
_cell.length_b   1.000
_cell.length_c   1.000
_cell.angle_alpha   90.00
_cell.angle_beta   90.00
_cell.angle_gamma   90.00
#
_symmetry.space_group_name_H-M   'P 1'
#
loop_
_entity.id
_entity.type
_entity.pdbx_description
1 polymer ?
#
loop_
_entity_poly.entity_id
_entity_poly.type
_entity_poly.pdbx_seq_one_letter_code
_entity_poly.pdbx_strand_id
1 'polypeptide(L)' 'MSSPALGTSLLFCRIMDFPGHFEQVFQQLNYQRLHGQLCDCVIVVGNRHFKAHRSVLAACST' A
#
# COMPACT_ATOMS: atom_id res chain seq x y z
N MET A 1 -18.63 -39.18 -17.81
CA MET A 1 -19.40 -37.94 -17.55
C MET A 1 -19.49 -37.82 -16.03
N SER A 2 -18.82 -36.95 -15.29
CA SER A 2 -17.93 -35.82 -15.56
C SER A 2 -17.23 -35.53 -14.22
N SER A 3 -15.90 -35.41 -14.20
CA SER A 3 -15.22 -34.60 -13.18
C SER A 3 -15.02 -33.19 -13.75
N PRO A 4 -14.98 -32.15 -12.91
CA PRO A 4 -13.68 -31.58 -12.54
C PRO A 4 -13.58 -31.20 -11.04
N ALA A 5 -12.44 -31.48 -10.41
CA ALA A 5 -11.36 -30.54 -10.05
C ALA A 5 -11.66 -29.69 -8.80
N LEU A 6 -10.97 -29.96 -7.69
CA LEU A 6 -9.85 -29.14 -7.18
C LEU A 6 -10.36 -27.87 -6.48
N GLY A 7 -10.52 -27.88 -5.16
CA GLY A 7 -9.49 -27.40 -4.24
C GLY A 7 -9.42 -25.86 -4.25
N THR A 8 -9.90 -25.17 -3.20
CA THR A 8 -9.55 -23.75 -2.83
C THR A 8 -10.45 -23.08 -1.78
N SER A 9 -11.45 -23.74 -1.16
CA SER A 9 -12.35 -23.03 -0.22
C SER A 9 -11.82 -22.86 1.22
N LEU A 10 -10.51 -22.94 1.44
CA LEU A 10 -9.86 -22.61 2.72
C LEU A 10 -9.00 -21.33 2.67
N LEU A 11 -8.95 -20.62 1.54
CA LEU A 11 -8.11 -19.42 1.37
C LEU A 11 -8.91 -18.12 1.16
N PHE A 12 -10.08 -18.01 1.79
CA PHE A 12 -10.75 -16.73 1.97
C PHE A 12 -10.66 -16.39 3.46
N CYS A 13 -9.42 -16.21 3.96
CA CYS A 13 -9.23 -15.44 5.19
C CYS A 13 -10.07 -14.20 5.02
N ARG A 14 -11.16 -14.09 5.78
CA ARG A 14 -12.20 -13.07 5.67
C ARG A 14 -11.57 -11.74 5.28
N ILE A 15 -11.58 -11.43 3.99
CA ILE A 15 -11.26 -10.11 3.52
C ILE A 15 -12.41 -9.31 4.10
N MET A 16 -12.16 -8.53 5.15
CA MET A 16 -13.10 -7.48 5.50
C MET A 16 -13.18 -6.60 4.27
N ASP A 17 -14.26 -6.76 3.51
CA ASP A 17 -14.53 -6.00 2.30
C ASP A 17 -14.86 -4.58 2.75
N PHE A 18 -13.82 -3.77 2.89
CA PHE A 18 -13.94 -2.32 3.04
C PHE A 18 -13.70 -1.70 1.67
N PRO A 19 -14.75 -1.56 0.83
CA PRO A 19 -14.59 -0.96 -0.48
C PRO A 19 -13.99 0.44 -0.34
N GLY A 20 -12.87 0.69 -1.03
CA GLY A 20 -12.18 1.98 -1.03
C GLY A 20 -11.29 2.28 0.18
N HIS A 21 -11.16 1.38 1.16
CA HIS A 21 -10.29 1.62 2.34
C HIS A 21 -8.84 1.85 1.95
N PHE A 22 -8.31 1.06 1.00
CA PHE A 22 -6.95 1.25 0.51
C PHE A 22 -6.78 2.65 -0.11
N GLU A 23 -7.78 3.13 -0.86
CA GLU A 23 -7.74 4.44 -1.51
C GLU A 23 -7.70 5.56 -0.47
N GLN A 24 -8.56 5.49 0.56
CA GLN A 24 -8.57 6.45 1.66
C GLN A 24 -7.22 6.46 2.40
N VAL A 25 -6.63 5.29 2.66
CA VAL A 25 -5.31 5.18 3.31
C VAL A 25 -4.22 5.80 2.44
N PHE A 26 -4.17 5.50 1.14
CA PHE A 26 -3.18 6.09 0.23
C PHE A 26 -3.36 7.62 0.10
N GLN A 27 -4.59 8.11 0.03
CA GLN A 27 -4.88 9.54 0.03
C GLN A 27 -4.34 10.21 1.30
N GLN A 28 -4.57 9.60 2.47
CA GLN A 28 -4.07 10.14 3.74
C GLN A 28 -2.55 10.12 3.83
N LEU A 29 -1.89 9.05 3.39
CA LEU A 29 -0.42 8.98 3.35
C LEU A 29 0.17 10.03 2.40
N ASN A 30 -0.50 10.30 1.27
CA ASN A 30 -0.08 11.36 0.37
C ASN A 30 -0.27 12.76 1.00
N TYR A 31 -1.36 12.99 1.72
CA TYR A 31 -1.58 14.23 2.48
C TYR A 31 -0.46 14.45 3.51
N GLN A 32 -0.14 13.42 4.30
CA GLN A 32 0.95 13.45 5.28
C GLN A 32 2.30 13.77 4.62
N ARG A 33 2.57 13.14 3.46
CA ARG A 33 3.79 13.39 2.67
C ARG A 33 3.92 14.86 2.24
N LEU A 34 2.84 15.46 1.74
CA LEU A 34 2.83 16.85 1.28
C LEU A 34 3.01 17.84 2.44
N HIS A 35 2.47 17.55 3.62
CA HIS A 35 2.63 18.37 4.82
C HIS A 35 3.89 18.02 5.62
N GLY A 36 4.63 16.98 5.20
CA GLY A 36 5.82 16.50 5.87
C GLY A 36 5.58 15.96 7.27
N GLN A 37 4.38 15.41 7.52
CA GLN A 37 3.97 14.76 8.76
C GLN A 37 4.29 13.27 8.68
N LEU A 38 4.74 12.69 9.80
CA LEU A 38 4.99 11.24 9.96
C LEU A 38 5.94 10.61 8.92
N CYS A 39 6.58 11.42 8.07
CA CYS A 39 7.61 10.99 7.14
C CYS A 39 8.88 10.65 7.91
N ASP A 40 9.37 9.42 7.76
CA ASP A 40 10.52 8.87 8.45
C ASP A 40 11.80 8.88 7.60
N CYS A 41 11.71 9.34 6.34
CA CYS A 41 12.87 9.48 5.45
C CYS A 41 12.75 10.68 4.51
N VAL A 42 13.91 11.09 3.97
CA VAL A 42 14.02 12.13 2.93
C VAL A 42 14.91 11.60 1.81
N ILE A 43 14.38 11.58 0.60
CA ILE A 43 15.14 11.24 -0.61
C ILE A 43 15.71 12.54 -1.18
N VAL A 44 17.01 12.56 -1.43
CA VAL A 44 17.71 13.71 -2.03
C VAL A 44 18.06 13.38 -3.48
N VAL A 45 17.62 14.22 -4.42
CA VAL A 45 17.94 14.09 -5.85
C VAL A 45 18.46 15.44 -6.33
N GLY A 46 19.78 15.55 -6.48
CA GLY A 46 20.45 16.83 -6.72
C GLY A 46 20.19 17.80 -5.57
N ASN A 47 19.62 18.96 -5.88
CA ASN A 47 19.26 20.00 -4.89
C ASN A 47 17.82 19.88 -4.37
N ARG A 48 17.10 18.80 -4.71
CA ARG A 48 15.70 18.61 -4.31
C ARG A 48 15.58 17.58 -3.20
N HIS A 49 14.70 17.85 -2.25
CA HIS A 49 14.44 17.01 -1.09
C HIS A 49 12.99 16.55 -1.09
N PHE A 50 12.77 15.24 -0.97
CA PHE A 50 11.45 14.62 -0.98
C PHE A 50 11.22 13.85 0.31
N LYS A 51 10.31 14.34 1.16
CA LYS A 51 9.85 13.58 2.33
C LYS A 51 9.04 12.37 1.86
N ALA A 52 9.23 11.22 2.49
CA ALA A 52 8.54 9.99 2.16
C ALA A 52 8.41 9.05 3.37
N HIS A 53 7.62 7.98 3.19
CA HIS A 53 7.46 6.91 4.16
C HIS A 53 8.20 5.66 3.67
N ARG A 54 9.13 5.12 4.47
CA ARG A 54 9.93 3.94 4.09
C ARG A 54 9.06 2.72 3.80
N SER A 55 8.00 2.52 4.58
CA SER A 55 7.05 1.42 4.40
C SER A 55 6.37 1.45 3.02
N VAL A 56 5.95 2.64 2.59
CA VAL A 56 5.31 2.84 1.27
C VAL A 56 6.31 2.62 0.15
N LEU A 57 7.54 3.14 0.30
CA LEU A 57 8.59 2.93 -0.69
C LEU A 57 8.91 1.44 -0.84
N ALA A 58 9.15 0.73 0.27
CA ALA A 58 9.46 -0.70 0.27
C ALA A 58 8.35 -1.56 -0.35
N ALA A 59 7.09 -1.16 -0.20
CA ALA A 59 5.96 -1.87 -0.82
C ALA A 59 5.85 -1.64 -2.34
N CYS A 60 6.41 -0.55 -2.87
CA CYS A 60 6.24 -0.14 -4.27
C CYS A 60 7.53 -0.18 -5.09
N SER A 61 8.70 -0.40 -4.48
CA SER A 61 9.99 -0.53 -5.17
C SER A 61 10.40 -1.99 -5.28
N THR A 62 10.69 -2.45 -6.50
CA THR A 62 11.21 -3.80 -6.79
C THR A 62 12.68 -3.94 -6.45
#